data_AF-A0A4Y8LI36-F1
#
_entry.id   AF-A0A4Y8LI36-F1
#
_cell.length_a   1.000
_cell.length_b   1.000
_cell.length_c   1.000
_cell.angle_alpha   90.00
_cell.angle_beta   90.00
_cell.angle_gamma   90.00
#
_symmetry.space_group_name_H-M   'P 1'
#
loop_
_entity.id
_entity.type
_entity.pdbx_description
1 polymer ?
#
loop_
_entity_poly.entity_id
_entity_poly.type
_entity_poly.pdbx_seq_one_letter_code
_entity_poly.pdbx_strand_id
1 'polypeptide(L)'
;MHLYQGEAERRSDQQKVSYTVDRVHPDQIKEFKTFQAGIVETLEDPATLQPLTDEEIHYVFDGGGIVIAASVEGKIIAVRVLLYPGDDEENLGRDLELSYEEQMKVVHQEISLVDPDFRGNGLQGILGKVIMQEMKFSTSYFEHLCCTVSPGNIPSIKDKFRQGMFVLDVKVKYGDRPRYIFYMPLKQKLFIDKDSYIFIRTDKLSRQKDFFASGYVGVGLNQTKMGTWLVFARLQESV
;
A
#
# COMPACT_ATOMS: atom_id res chain seq x y z
N MET A 1 6.84 -6.16 -24.16
CA MET A 1 8.08 -5.92 -23.38
C MET A 1 7.68 -5.90 -21.93
N HIS A 2 8.40 -6.62 -21.07
CA HIS A 2 8.07 -6.69 -19.65
C HIS A 2 8.38 -5.36 -18.94
N LEU A 3 7.60 -5.02 -17.92
CA LEU A 3 7.84 -3.83 -17.08
C LEU A 3 9.08 -4.03 -16.19
N TYR A 4 9.31 -5.26 -15.74
CA TYR A 4 10.45 -5.64 -14.92
C TYR A 4 10.72 -7.14 -15.04
N GLN A 5 11.96 -7.56 -14.77
CA GLN A 5 12.35 -8.97 -14.67
C GLN A 5 13.28 -9.13 -13.48
N GLY A 6 13.18 -10.26 -12.78
CA GLY A 6 14.03 -10.55 -11.64
C GLY A 6 14.06 -12.04 -11.29
N GLU A 7 14.71 -12.35 -10.17
CA GLU A 7 14.73 -13.69 -9.59
C GLU A 7 14.07 -13.68 -8.22
N ALA A 8 13.34 -14.75 -7.91
CA ALA A 8 12.76 -15.00 -6.60
C ALA A 8 13.11 -16.42 -6.16
N GLU A 9 13.31 -16.60 -4.86
CA GLU A 9 13.49 -17.90 -4.24
C GLU A 9 12.15 -18.44 -3.78
N ARG A 10 11.83 -19.66 -4.19
CA ARG A 10 10.63 -20.38 -3.78
C ARG A 10 10.89 -21.04 -2.44
N ARG A 11 10.04 -20.81 -1.44
CA ARG A 11 10.30 -21.25 -0.05
C ARG A 11 10.23 -22.76 0.12
N SER A 12 9.34 -23.41 -0.63
CA SER A 12 9.04 -24.83 -0.58
C SER A 12 10.25 -25.72 -0.93
N ASP A 13 11.07 -25.30 -1.90
CA ASP A 13 12.22 -26.07 -2.40
C ASP A 13 13.54 -25.28 -2.44
N GLN A 14 13.53 -24.02 -2.01
CA GLN A 14 14.67 -23.09 -2.03
C GLN A 14 15.22 -22.86 -3.45
N GLN A 15 14.43 -23.14 -4.49
CA GLN A 15 14.85 -22.95 -5.88
C GLN A 15 14.72 -21.48 -6.26
N LYS A 16 15.75 -20.93 -6.90
CA LYS A 16 15.68 -19.63 -7.57
C LYS A 16 15.03 -19.77 -8.93
N VAL A 17 14.01 -18.98 -9.17
CA VAL A 17 13.26 -18.93 -10.43
C VAL A 17 13.17 -17.51 -10.95
N SER A 18 13.23 -17.35 -12.26
CA SER A 18 13.03 -16.05 -12.90
C SER A 18 11.54 -15.70 -12.94
N TYR A 19 11.21 -14.44 -12.67
CA TYR A 19 9.87 -13.91 -12.84
C TYR A 19 9.89 -12.68 -13.74
N THR A 20 8.77 -12.41 -14.39
CA THR A 20 8.51 -11.16 -15.12
C THR A 20 7.41 -10.39 -14.43
N VAL A 21 7.39 -9.07 -14.62
CA VAL A 21 6.31 -8.20 -14.18
C VAL A 21 5.69 -7.52 -15.39
N ASP A 22 4.38 -7.64 -15.50
CA ASP A 22 3.59 -7.17 -16.65
C ASP A 22 2.30 -6.50 -16.17
N ARG A 23 1.71 -5.65 -17.03
CA ARG A 23 0.32 -5.19 -16.81
C ARG A 23 -0.62 -6.38 -16.93
N VAL A 24 -1.63 -6.44 -16.07
CA VAL A 24 -2.70 -7.45 -16.16
C VAL A 24 -3.82 -6.86 -17.01
N HIS A 25 -4.26 -7.61 -18.01
CA HIS A 25 -5.28 -7.17 -18.96
C HIS A 25 -6.68 -7.72 -18.62
N PRO A 26 -7.78 -7.12 -19.13
CA PRO A 26 -9.14 -7.54 -18.79
C PRO A 26 -9.48 -9.01 -19.05
N ASP A 27 -8.81 -9.66 -20.01
CA ASP A 27 -8.92 -11.09 -20.28
C ASP A 27 -8.36 -11.98 -19.15
N GLN A 28 -7.55 -11.41 -18.25
CA GLN A 28 -6.95 -12.09 -17.09
C GLN A 28 -7.69 -11.80 -15.76
N ILE A 29 -8.84 -11.11 -15.78
CA ILE A 29 -9.64 -10.83 -14.57
C ILE A 29 -9.93 -12.11 -13.78
N LYS A 30 -10.22 -13.22 -14.46
CA LYS A 30 -10.49 -14.50 -13.81
C LYS A 30 -9.26 -15.01 -13.04
N GLU A 31 -8.08 -14.92 -13.64
CA GLU A 31 -6.81 -15.33 -12.99
C GLU A 31 -6.52 -14.45 -11.78
N PHE A 32 -6.72 -13.13 -11.90
CA PHE A 32 -6.60 -12.19 -10.78
C PHE A 32 -7.56 -12.56 -9.63
N LYS A 33 -8.84 -12.80 -9.93
CA LYS A 33 -9.85 -13.13 -8.92
C LYS A 33 -9.51 -14.44 -8.20
N THR A 34 -9.10 -15.47 -8.95
CA THR A 34 -8.64 -16.74 -8.38
C THR A 34 -7.42 -16.56 -7.49
N PHE A 35 -6.43 -15.76 -7.94
CA PHE A 35 -5.25 -15.47 -7.13
C PHE A 35 -5.62 -14.73 -5.84
N GLN A 36 -6.43 -13.68 -5.91
CA GLN A 36 -6.87 -12.93 -4.72
C GLN A 36 -7.60 -13.83 -3.73
N ALA A 37 -8.56 -14.65 -4.19
CA ALA A 37 -9.30 -15.57 -3.33
C ALA A 37 -8.35 -16.55 -2.63
N GLY A 38 -7.42 -17.16 -3.37
CA GLY A 38 -6.42 -18.07 -2.78
C GLY A 38 -5.54 -17.41 -1.73
N ILE A 39 -5.13 -16.14 -1.93
CA ILE A 39 -4.38 -15.41 -0.91
C ILE A 39 -5.22 -15.14 0.33
N VAL A 40 -6.48 -14.72 0.16
CA VAL A 40 -7.40 -14.43 1.27
C VAL A 40 -7.63 -15.67 2.14
N GLU A 41 -7.77 -16.84 1.54
CA GLU A 41 -7.92 -18.13 2.26
C GLU A 41 -6.68 -18.48 3.09
N THR A 42 -5.51 -17.96 2.75
CA THR A 42 -4.24 -18.21 3.46
C THR A 42 -3.97 -17.24 4.62
N LEU A 43 -4.84 -16.25 4.84
CA LEU A 43 -4.63 -15.24 5.89
C LEU A 43 -4.93 -15.82 7.27
N GLU A 44 -3.94 -15.74 8.16
CA GLU A 44 -4.14 -16.09 9.59
C GLU A 44 -5.16 -15.18 10.27
N ASP A 45 -5.17 -13.89 9.90
CA ASP A 45 -6.12 -12.89 10.37
C ASP A 45 -6.74 -12.14 9.18
N PRO A 46 -8.01 -12.41 8.84
CA PRO A 46 -8.74 -11.71 7.78
C PRO A 46 -8.89 -10.20 8.01
N ALA A 47 -8.65 -9.69 9.23
CA ALA A 47 -8.65 -8.26 9.51
C ALA A 47 -7.38 -7.54 9.00
N THR A 48 -6.35 -8.27 8.57
CA THR A 48 -5.08 -7.69 8.09
C THR A 48 -5.12 -7.19 6.65
N LEU A 49 -6.09 -7.64 5.86
CA LEU A 49 -6.24 -7.32 4.44
C LEU A 49 -7.73 -7.11 4.13
N GLN A 50 -8.03 -6.07 3.35
CA GLN A 50 -9.32 -5.93 2.69
C GLN A 50 -9.12 -6.32 1.22
N PRO A 51 -9.75 -7.40 0.71
CA PRO A 51 -9.68 -7.73 -0.71
C PRO A 51 -10.49 -6.72 -1.53
N LEU A 52 -10.14 -6.58 -2.81
CA LEU A 52 -10.99 -5.85 -3.74
C LEU A 52 -12.32 -6.58 -3.92
N THR A 53 -13.40 -5.83 -3.92
CA THR A 53 -14.73 -6.28 -4.35
C THR A 53 -14.75 -6.52 -5.86
N ASP A 54 -15.76 -7.26 -6.34
CA ASP A 54 -15.92 -7.48 -7.78
C ASP A 54 -16.11 -6.17 -8.55
N GLU A 55 -16.80 -5.19 -7.97
CA GLU A 55 -17.02 -3.86 -8.56
C GLU A 55 -15.71 -3.09 -8.70
N GLU A 56 -14.89 -3.04 -7.65
CA GLU A 56 -13.56 -2.40 -7.70
C GLU A 56 -12.63 -3.11 -8.70
N ILE A 57 -12.70 -4.43 -8.80
CA ILE A 57 -11.94 -5.18 -9.82
C ILE A 57 -12.35 -4.73 -11.20
N HIS A 58 -13.65 -4.75 -11.52
CA HIS A 58 -14.10 -4.32 -12.84
C HIS A 58 -13.75 -2.85 -13.12
N TYR A 59 -13.90 -1.96 -12.13
CA TYR A 59 -13.53 -0.56 -12.24
C TYR A 59 -12.05 -0.36 -12.60
N VAL A 60 -11.13 -0.99 -11.87
CA VAL A 60 -9.69 -0.85 -12.11
C VAL A 60 -9.30 -1.40 -13.50
N PHE A 61 -9.90 -2.52 -13.91
CA PHE A 61 -9.63 -3.11 -15.23
C PHE A 61 -10.25 -2.33 -16.40
N ASP A 62 -11.26 -1.48 -16.14
CA ASP A 62 -11.88 -0.57 -17.13
C ASP A 62 -11.20 0.82 -17.17
N GLY A 63 -9.97 0.92 -16.68
CA GLY A 63 -9.18 2.16 -16.70
C GLY A 63 -9.28 3.00 -15.43
N GLY A 64 -10.03 2.56 -14.43
CA GLY A 64 -10.07 3.13 -13.08
C GLY A 64 -8.81 2.89 -12.24
N GLY A 65 -7.71 2.43 -12.86
CA GLY A 65 -6.47 2.17 -12.17
C GLY A 65 -5.43 1.43 -13.01
N ILE A 66 -4.47 0.81 -12.33
CA ILE A 66 -3.44 -0.03 -12.95
C ILE A 66 -3.34 -1.32 -12.13
N VAL A 67 -3.28 -2.46 -12.81
CA VAL A 67 -2.95 -3.76 -12.21
C VAL A 67 -1.65 -4.26 -12.83
N ILE A 68 -0.68 -4.62 -11.99
CA ILE A 68 0.51 -5.36 -12.42
C ILE A 68 0.65 -6.66 -11.64
N ALA A 69 1.15 -7.69 -12.31
CA ALA A 69 1.43 -8.98 -11.70
C ALA A 69 2.87 -9.38 -11.95
N ALA A 70 3.49 -10.01 -10.95
CA ALA A 70 4.68 -10.82 -11.15
C ALA A 70 4.27 -12.26 -11.43
N SER A 71 4.89 -12.88 -12.43
CA SER A 71 4.59 -14.24 -12.85
C SER A 71 5.83 -15.09 -13.05
N VAL A 72 5.74 -16.36 -12.65
CA VAL A 72 6.73 -17.42 -12.91
C VAL A 72 6.07 -18.43 -13.83
N GLU A 73 6.67 -18.70 -14.99
CA GLU A 73 6.14 -19.67 -15.98
C GLU A 73 4.65 -19.44 -16.31
N GLY A 74 4.24 -18.17 -16.43
CA GLY A 74 2.87 -17.77 -16.72
C GLY A 74 1.90 -17.80 -15.54
N LYS A 75 2.33 -18.22 -14.35
CA LYS A 75 1.50 -18.22 -13.12
C LYS A 75 1.78 -16.99 -12.27
N ILE A 76 0.73 -16.30 -11.86
CA ILE A 76 0.81 -15.14 -10.97
C ILE A 76 1.36 -15.58 -9.60
N ILE A 77 2.40 -14.89 -9.12
CA ILE A 77 3.00 -15.08 -7.79
C ILE A 77 2.87 -13.84 -6.90
N ALA A 78 2.60 -12.66 -7.48
CA ALA A 78 2.31 -11.45 -6.73
C ALA A 78 1.52 -10.46 -7.59
N VAL A 79 0.69 -9.63 -6.95
CA VAL A 79 -0.07 -8.57 -7.61
C VAL A 79 0.01 -7.27 -6.82
N ARG A 80 0.02 -6.14 -7.54
CA ARG A 80 -0.16 -4.81 -6.98
C ARG A 80 -1.20 -4.06 -7.80
N VAL A 81 -2.07 -3.32 -7.10
CA VAL A 81 -3.11 -2.50 -7.71
C VAL A 81 -2.94 -1.04 -7.30
N LEU A 82 -3.04 -0.15 -8.28
CA LEU A 82 -3.36 1.25 -8.09
C LEU A 82 -4.82 1.47 -8.47
N LEU A 83 -5.54 2.22 -7.66
CA LEU A 83 -6.94 2.61 -7.90
C LEU A 83 -7.03 4.14 -7.97
N TYR A 84 -7.80 4.65 -8.92
CA TYR A 84 -8.08 6.07 -9.09
C TYR A 84 -9.47 6.36 -8.51
N PRO A 85 -9.59 6.82 -7.26
CA PRO A 85 -10.88 6.87 -6.58
C PRO A 85 -11.86 7.90 -7.15
N GLY A 86 -11.39 8.96 -7.84
CA GLY A 86 -12.29 10.00 -8.34
C GLY A 86 -13.15 10.60 -7.24
N ASP A 87 -14.47 10.64 -7.42
CA ASP A 87 -15.43 11.16 -6.43
C ASP A 87 -16.00 10.10 -5.48
N ASP A 88 -15.42 8.90 -5.47
CA ASP A 88 -15.86 7.83 -4.59
C ASP A 88 -15.89 8.27 -3.11
N GLU A 89 -16.87 7.76 -2.35
CA GLU A 89 -17.02 8.10 -0.93
C GLU A 89 -15.83 7.61 -0.09
N GLU A 90 -15.16 6.53 -0.51
CA GLU A 90 -13.96 5.99 0.11
C GLU A 90 -12.66 6.68 -0.36
N ASN A 91 -12.74 7.74 -1.18
CA ASN A 91 -11.57 8.53 -1.53
C ASN A 91 -10.90 9.09 -0.26
N LEU A 92 -9.66 8.64 -0.02
CA LEU A 92 -8.90 8.99 1.18
C LEU A 92 -8.53 10.47 1.22
N GLY A 93 -8.62 11.21 0.10
CA GLY A 93 -8.49 12.67 0.10
C GLY A 93 -9.48 13.38 1.04
N ARG A 94 -10.64 12.76 1.30
CA ARG A 94 -11.61 13.23 2.30
C ARG A 94 -11.05 13.12 3.72
N ASP A 95 -10.32 12.04 4.01
CA ASP A 95 -9.65 11.83 5.29
C ASP A 95 -8.48 12.81 5.51
N LEU A 96 -7.92 13.35 4.42
CA LEU A 96 -6.88 14.36 4.41
C LEU A 96 -7.42 15.80 4.43
N GLU A 97 -8.75 15.97 4.49
CA GLU A 97 -9.43 17.28 4.41
C GLU A 97 -9.05 18.08 3.15
N LEU A 98 -8.71 17.40 2.05
CA LEU A 98 -8.39 18.04 0.78
C LEU A 98 -9.64 18.72 0.19
N SER A 99 -9.44 19.79 -0.58
CA SER A 99 -10.51 20.37 -1.40
C SER A 99 -11.03 19.34 -2.41
N TYR A 100 -12.26 19.51 -2.89
CA TYR A 100 -12.83 18.61 -3.90
C TYR A 100 -11.91 18.44 -5.13
N GLU A 101 -11.31 19.55 -5.59
CA GLU A 101 -10.42 19.55 -6.75
C GLU A 101 -9.12 18.76 -6.50
N GLU A 102 -8.58 18.84 -5.29
CA GLU A 102 -7.40 18.04 -4.88
C GLU A 102 -7.76 16.57 -4.63
N GLN A 103 -8.99 16.26 -4.17
CA GLN A 103 -9.47 14.88 -4.03
C GLN A 103 -9.46 14.15 -5.38
N MET A 104 -9.78 14.82 -6.49
CA MET A 104 -9.73 14.21 -7.83
C MET A 104 -8.30 13.80 -8.25
N LYS A 105 -7.28 14.39 -7.63
CA LYS A 105 -5.86 14.12 -7.90
C LYS A 105 -5.27 13.06 -6.95
N VAL A 106 -6.11 12.37 -6.20
CA VAL A 106 -5.73 11.25 -5.34
C VAL A 106 -5.59 9.97 -6.15
N VAL A 107 -4.59 9.16 -5.80
CA VAL A 107 -4.44 7.77 -6.24
C VAL A 107 -4.21 6.88 -5.02
N HIS A 108 -4.82 5.72 -5.01
CA HIS A 108 -4.68 4.73 -3.95
C HIS A 108 -3.71 3.61 -4.34
N GLN A 109 -2.76 3.29 -3.45
CA GLN A 109 -2.12 1.97 -3.47
C GLN A 109 -2.99 0.95 -2.76
N GLU A 110 -3.97 0.44 -3.48
CA GLU A 110 -5.12 -0.28 -2.93
C GLU A 110 -4.75 -1.63 -2.31
N ILE A 111 -4.22 -2.56 -3.11
CA ILE A 111 -3.90 -3.91 -2.62
C ILE A 111 -2.53 -4.41 -3.08
N SER A 112 -1.91 -5.23 -2.24
CA SER A 112 -0.68 -5.94 -2.54
C SER A 112 -0.77 -7.38 -2.05
N LEU A 113 -0.69 -8.31 -2.99
CA LEU A 113 -0.87 -9.73 -2.77
C LEU A 113 0.42 -10.44 -3.15
N VAL A 114 0.89 -11.35 -2.30
CA VAL A 114 2.08 -12.17 -2.57
C VAL A 114 1.81 -13.59 -2.12
N ASP A 115 2.03 -14.51 -3.06
CA ASP A 115 1.96 -15.95 -2.82
C ASP A 115 2.83 -16.34 -1.60
N PRO A 116 2.29 -17.11 -0.63
CA PRO A 116 3.03 -17.54 0.55
C PRO A 116 4.39 -18.16 0.27
N ASP A 117 4.52 -18.88 -0.84
CA ASP A 117 5.73 -19.59 -1.26
C ASP A 117 6.79 -18.62 -1.83
N PHE A 118 6.40 -17.39 -2.15
CA PHE A 118 7.29 -16.34 -2.66
C PHE A 118 7.46 -15.15 -1.69
N ARG A 119 6.90 -15.23 -0.47
CA ARG A 119 7.11 -14.22 0.58
C ARG A 119 8.59 -14.17 1.01
N GLY A 120 9.06 -12.98 1.38
CA GLY A 120 10.47 -12.76 1.76
C GLY A 120 11.36 -12.26 0.61
N ASN A 121 10.92 -12.39 -0.65
CA ASN A 121 11.65 -11.91 -1.83
C ASN A 121 11.55 -10.39 -2.09
N GLY A 122 10.91 -9.63 -1.21
CA GLY A 122 10.74 -8.18 -1.39
C GLY A 122 9.76 -7.75 -2.49
N LEU A 123 8.98 -8.70 -3.05
CA LEU A 123 8.08 -8.46 -4.18
C LEU A 123 7.10 -7.28 -3.97
N GLN A 124 6.54 -7.10 -2.77
CA GLN A 124 5.64 -5.97 -2.49
C GLN A 124 6.28 -4.60 -2.81
N GLY A 125 7.55 -4.42 -2.41
CA GLY A 125 8.29 -3.19 -2.63
C GLY A 125 8.78 -3.04 -4.08
N ILE A 126 9.11 -4.15 -4.74
CA ILE A 126 9.46 -4.15 -6.17
C ILE A 126 8.25 -3.74 -6.99
N LEU A 127 7.11 -4.42 -6.83
CA LEU A 127 5.88 -4.10 -7.55
C LEU A 127 5.38 -2.70 -7.19
N GLY A 128 5.52 -2.26 -5.92
CA GLY A 128 5.23 -0.89 -5.51
C GLY A 128 6.03 0.16 -6.30
N LYS A 129 7.32 -0.08 -6.57
CA LYS A 129 8.13 0.82 -7.40
C LYS A 129 7.72 0.77 -8.87
N VAL A 130 7.58 -0.44 -9.42
CA VAL A 130 7.25 -0.64 -10.84
C VAL A 130 5.91 0.00 -11.18
N ILE A 131 4.86 -0.22 -10.38
CA ILE A 131 3.53 0.34 -10.66
C ILE A 131 3.52 1.87 -10.59
N MET A 132 4.30 2.46 -9.67
CA MET A 132 4.41 3.92 -9.56
C MET A 132 5.20 4.53 -10.71
N GLN A 133 6.21 3.83 -11.24
CA GLN A 133 6.91 4.24 -12.47
C GLN A 133 5.97 4.17 -13.66
N GLU A 134 5.21 3.10 -13.77
CA GLU A 134 4.23 2.90 -14.85
C GLU A 134 3.17 4.01 -14.84
N MET A 135 2.62 4.34 -13.67
CA MET A 135 1.68 5.45 -13.52
C MET A 135 2.30 6.79 -13.93
N LYS A 136 3.52 7.08 -13.47
CA LYS A 136 4.22 8.34 -13.80
C LYS A 136 4.57 8.45 -15.28
N PHE A 137 4.75 7.33 -15.96
CA PHE A 137 4.95 7.30 -17.40
C PHE A 137 3.65 7.60 -18.16
N SER A 138 2.51 7.13 -17.66
CA SER A 138 1.21 7.33 -18.32
C SER A 138 0.55 8.68 -18.00
N THR A 139 0.82 9.29 -16.84
CA THR A 139 0.19 10.55 -16.44
C THR A 139 0.96 11.30 -15.35
N SER A 140 0.87 12.64 -15.37
CA SER A 140 1.36 13.55 -14.33
C SER A 140 0.22 14.22 -13.54
N TYR A 141 -1.01 13.74 -13.71
CA TYR A 141 -2.22 14.33 -13.13
C TYR A 141 -2.27 14.22 -11.60
N PHE A 142 -1.93 13.04 -11.06
CA PHE A 142 -2.05 12.77 -9.63
C PHE A 142 -1.00 13.49 -8.79
N GLU A 143 -1.43 13.94 -7.61
CA GLU A 143 -0.62 14.71 -6.65
C GLU A 143 -0.53 14.04 -5.29
N HIS A 144 -1.51 13.21 -4.94
CA HIS A 144 -1.63 12.61 -3.62
C HIS A 144 -1.64 11.09 -3.73
N LEU A 145 -0.65 10.42 -3.11
CA LEU A 145 -0.66 8.97 -2.98
C LEU A 145 -1.17 8.60 -1.59
N CYS A 146 -2.25 7.83 -1.53
CA CYS A 146 -2.82 7.34 -0.28
C CYS A 146 -2.91 5.81 -0.25
N CYS A 147 -3.02 5.23 0.93
CA CYS A 147 -3.51 3.87 1.10
C CYS A 147 -3.90 3.63 2.57
N THR A 148 -4.62 2.55 2.83
CA THR A 148 -4.89 2.11 4.19
C THR A 148 -4.08 0.86 4.53
N VAL A 149 -3.67 0.72 5.80
CA VAL A 149 -3.01 -0.49 6.29
C VAL A 149 -3.50 -0.83 7.69
N SER A 150 -3.79 -2.10 7.96
CA SER A 150 -4.08 -2.57 9.31
C SER A 150 -2.89 -2.27 10.25
N PRO A 151 -3.10 -1.71 11.46
CA PRO A 151 -2.05 -1.59 12.47
C PRO A 151 -1.35 -2.90 12.82
N GLY A 152 -2.02 -4.04 12.63
CA GLY A 152 -1.46 -5.39 12.82
C GLY A 152 -0.63 -5.91 11.63
N ASN A 153 -0.74 -5.31 10.44
CA ASN A 153 -0.05 -5.76 9.23
C ASN A 153 1.36 -5.12 9.14
N ILE A 154 2.24 -5.52 10.05
CA ILE A 154 3.62 -5.01 10.16
C ILE A 154 4.42 -5.09 8.85
N PRO A 155 4.36 -6.17 8.04
CA PRO A 155 5.06 -6.23 6.76
C PRO A 155 4.65 -5.10 5.81
N SER A 156 3.36 -4.82 5.70
CA SER A 156 2.83 -3.77 4.83
C SER A 156 3.16 -2.38 5.35
N ILE A 157 3.10 -2.16 6.68
CA ILE A 157 3.53 -0.90 7.28
C ILE A 157 5.01 -0.60 6.94
N LYS A 158 5.89 -1.61 7.06
CA LYS A 158 7.31 -1.47 6.66
C LYS A 158 7.48 -1.20 5.17
N ASP A 159 6.67 -1.83 4.31
CA ASP A 159 6.65 -1.56 2.87
C ASP A 159 6.35 -0.07 2.59
N LYS A 160 5.26 0.46 3.18
CA LYS A 160 4.86 1.87 2.97
C LYS A 160 5.92 2.86 3.47
N PHE A 161 6.52 2.63 4.63
CA PHE A 161 7.62 3.47 5.13
C PHE A 161 8.86 3.44 4.21
N ARG A 162 9.22 2.27 3.66
CA ARG A 162 10.31 2.18 2.68
C ARG A 162 10.01 2.90 1.36
N GLN A 163 8.73 3.08 1.04
CA GLN A 163 8.28 3.85 -0.11
C GLN A 163 8.24 5.36 0.18
N GLY A 164 8.57 5.80 1.39
CA GLY A 164 8.58 7.22 1.78
C GLY A 164 7.22 7.76 2.22
N MET A 165 6.22 6.89 2.41
CA MET A 165 4.92 7.29 2.92
C MET A 165 4.98 7.44 4.44
N PHE A 166 4.10 8.27 4.99
CA PHE A 166 3.91 8.48 6.41
C PHE A 166 2.44 8.25 6.80
N VAL A 167 2.20 7.93 8.06
CA VAL A 167 0.85 7.74 8.62
C VAL A 167 0.34 9.08 9.07
N LEU A 168 -0.78 9.53 8.51
CA LEU A 168 -1.44 10.78 8.89
C LEU A 168 -2.45 10.59 10.03
N ASP A 169 -3.13 9.45 10.04
CA ASP A 169 -4.20 9.19 11.00
C ASP A 169 -4.43 7.68 11.17
N VAL A 170 -5.24 7.32 12.17
CA VAL A 170 -5.83 5.99 12.34
C VAL A 170 -7.35 6.09 12.44
N LYS A 171 -8.05 5.56 11.45
CA LYS A 171 -9.53 5.57 11.40
C LYS A 171 -10.10 4.16 11.39
N VAL A 172 -11.39 4.07 11.74
CA VAL A 172 -12.17 2.85 11.60
C VAL A 172 -12.68 2.80 10.17
N LYS A 173 -12.41 1.72 9.45
CA LYS A 173 -12.84 1.48 8.07
C LYS A 173 -13.18 0.00 7.87
N TYR A 174 -13.95 -0.31 6.82
CA TYR A 174 -14.35 -1.68 6.47
C TYR A 174 -15.03 -2.40 7.64
N GLY A 175 -16.05 -1.76 8.21
CA GLY A 175 -16.64 -2.11 9.51
C GLY A 175 -15.82 -1.55 10.65
N ASP A 176 -15.67 -2.30 11.75
CA ASP A 176 -15.01 -1.83 12.98
C ASP A 176 -13.47 -2.00 12.99
N ARG A 177 -12.82 -2.00 11.83
CA ARG A 177 -11.39 -2.33 11.72
C ARG A 177 -10.54 -1.06 11.71
N PRO A 178 -9.59 -0.89 12.65
CA PRO A 178 -8.67 0.23 12.59
C PRO A 178 -7.74 0.10 11.38
N ARG A 179 -7.49 1.23 10.72
CA ARG A 179 -6.66 1.39 9.55
C ARG A 179 -5.82 2.65 9.69
N TYR A 180 -4.50 2.50 9.57
CA TYR A 180 -3.62 3.63 9.34
C TYR A 180 -3.87 4.19 7.95
N ILE A 181 -4.06 5.51 7.88
CA ILE A 181 -4.14 6.26 6.64
C ILE A 181 -2.72 6.71 6.30
N PHE A 182 -2.14 6.09 5.29
CA PHE A 182 -0.84 6.46 4.75
C PHE A 182 -0.98 7.50 3.66
N TYR A 183 -0.05 8.44 3.62
CA TYR A 183 0.03 9.49 2.62
C TYR A 183 1.47 9.75 2.17
N MET A 184 1.61 10.17 0.91
CA MET A 184 2.82 10.77 0.37
C MET A 184 2.44 11.77 -0.74
N PRO A 185 2.90 13.04 -0.69
CA PRO A 185 2.79 13.94 -1.83
C PRO A 185 3.68 13.45 -2.98
N LEU A 186 3.16 13.50 -4.21
CA LEU A 186 3.89 13.10 -5.41
C LEU A 186 4.71 14.24 -6.02
N LYS A 187 4.34 15.49 -5.76
CA LYS A 187 4.97 16.70 -6.32
C LYS A 187 5.79 17.51 -5.32
N GLN A 188 5.67 17.26 -4.01
CA GLN A 188 6.38 17.96 -2.95
C GLN A 188 7.30 17.00 -2.20
N LYS A 189 8.42 17.51 -1.68
CA LYS A 189 9.24 16.80 -0.70
C LYS A 189 8.94 17.35 0.69
N LEU A 190 8.68 16.44 1.62
CA LEU A 190 8.48 16.74 3.04
C LEU A 190 9.70 16.24 3.82
N PHE A 191 10.09 17.01 4.84
CA PHE A 191 11.23 16.69 5.69
C PHE A 191 10.76 16.35 7.08
N ILE A 192 11.42 15.38 7.72
CA ILE A 192 11.14 14.99 9.09
C ILE A 192 11.94 15.89 10.02
N ASP A 193 11.26 16.53 10.98
CA ASP A 193 11.90 17.21 12.10
C ASP A 193 12.54 16.17 13.03
N LYS A 194 13.87 16.06 12.96
CA LYS A 194 14.64 15.05 13.69
C LYS A 194 14.65 15.27 15.20
N ASP A 195 14.29 16.45 15.68
CA ASP A 195 14.25 16.76 17.12
C ASP A 195 12.87 16.44 17.73
N SER A 196 11.91 16.05 16.90
CA SER A 196 10.52 15.80 17.31
C SER A 196 10.18 14.31 17.52
N TYR A 197 11.14 13.39 17.51
CA TYR A 197 10.81 11.96 17.56
C TYR A 197 10.13 11.53 18.86
N ILE A 198 9.01 10.81 18.71
CA ILE A 198 8.25 10.22 19.81
C ILE A 198 7.88 8.78 19.43
N PHE A 199 7.85 7.87 20.41
CA PHE A 199 7.61 6.45 20.17
C PHE A 199 6.34 6.02 20.90
N ILE A 200 5.35 5.53 20.15
CA ILE A 200 4.06 5.09 20.72
C ILE A 200 3.81 3.66 20.27
N ARG A 201 3.44 2.77 21.21
CA ARG A 201 3.13 1.38 20.86
C ARG A 201 1.98 1.30 19.84
N THR A 202 2.07 0.36 18.91
CA THR A 202 1.05 0.17 17.87
C THR A 202 -0.31 -0.24 18.40
N ASP A 203 -0.38 -0.80 19.61
CA ASP A 203 -1.62 -1.19 20.31
C ASP A 203 -2.24 -0.07 21.16
N LYS A 204 -1.63 1.12 21.21
CA LYS A 204 -2.15 2.29 21.94
C LYS A 204 -2.79 3.30 21.00
N LEU A 205 -3.80 2.86 20.23
CA LEU A 205 -4.46 3.66 19.19
C LEU A 205 -5.03 4.99 19.71
N SER A 206 -5.62 5.01 20.91
CA SER A 206 -6.12 6.25 21.52
C SER A 206 -5.02 7.30 21.67
N ARG A 207 -3.87 6.89 22.24
CA ARG A 207 -2.70 7.78 22.38
C ARG A 207 -2.13 8.22 21.03
N GLN A 208 -2.16 7.35 20.02
CA GLN A 208 -1.71 7.74 18.68
C GLN A 208 -2.60 8.84 18.08
N LYS A 209 -3.93 8.74 18.25
CA LYS A 209 -4.88 9.77 17.81
C LYS A 209 -4.59 11.13 18.42
N ASP A 210 -4.24 11.18 19.71
CA ASP A 210 -3.87 12.44 20.37
C ASP A 210 -2.66 13.12 19.69
N PHE A 211 -1.68 12.33 19.24
CA PHE A 211 -0.49 12.84 18.56
C PHE A 211 -0.76 13.24 17.11
N PHE A 212 -1.58 12.48 16.37
CA PHE A 212 -2.06 12.89 15.05
C PHE A 212 -2.78 14.24 15.12
N ALA A 213 -3.72 14.40 16.08
CA ALA A 213 -4.43 15.66 16.32
C ALA A 213 -3.50 16.83 16.73
N SER A 214 -2.32 16.53 17.27
CA SER A 214 -1.31 17.51 17.66
C SER A 214 -0.28 17.83 16.55
N GLY A 215 -0.54 17.40 15.31
CA GLY A 215 0.29 17.67 14.13
C GLY A 215 1.50 16.75 13.97
N TYR A 216 1.54 15.61 14.68
CA TYR A 216 2.54 14.58 14.42
C TYR A 216 2.05 13.59 13.35
N VAL A 217 2.99 13.00 12.62
CA VAL A 217 2.73 11.92 11.68
C VAL A 217 3.58 10.71 12.04
N GLY A 218 3.10 9.51 11.72
CA GLY A 218 3.90 8.29 11.85
C GLY A 218 4.93 8.23 10.72
N VAL A 219 6.22 8.11 11.04
CA VAL A 219 7.34 8.17 10.09
C VAL A 219 8.17 6.88 10.04
N GLY A 220 7.87 5.91 10.90
CA GLY A 220 8.57 4.64 10.89
C GLY A 220 8.06 3.64 11.91
N LEU A 221 8.67 2.46 11.93
CA LEU A 221 8.46 1.46 12.97
C LEU A 221 9.76 1.19 13.73
N ASN A 222 9.63 0.98 15.03
CA ASN A 222 10.67 0.42 15.86
C ASN A 222 10.15 -0.88 16.50
N GLN A 223 10.85 -1.99 16.29
CA GLN A 223 10.51 -3.28 16.90
C GLN A 223 11.55 -3.65 17.93
N THR A 224 11.08 -4.01 19.12
CA THR A 224 11.92 -4.50 20.21
C THR A 224 11.32 -5.78 20.76
N LYS A 225 12.02 -6.45 21.70
CA LYS A 225 11.47 -7.61 22.41
C LYS A 225 10.18 -7.29 23.19
N MET A 226 9.93 -6.02 23.49
CA MET A 226 8.78 -5.59 24.29
C MET A 226 7.54 -5.22 23.43
N GLY A 227 7.64 -5.27 22.10
CA GLY A 227 6.53 -4.94 21.19
C GLY A 227 6.92 -4.23 19.89
N THR A 228 5.95 -3.52 19.31
CA THR A 228 6.17 -2.68 18.12
C THR A 228 5.69 -1.25 18.43
N TRP A 229 6.51 -0.26 18.06
CA TRP A 229 6.24 1.16 18.20
C TRP A 229 6.13 1.81 16.83
N LEU A 230 5.08 2.61 16.65
CA LEU A 230 5.01 3.61 15.61
C LEU A 230 5.85 4.80 16.07
N VAL A 231 6.81 5.18 15.23
CA VAL A 231 7.67 6.35 15.44
C VAL A 231 6.91 7.55 14.88
N PHE A 232 6.68 8.55 15.70
CA PHE A 232 6.04 9.81 15.35
C PHE A 232 7.09 10.91 15.22
N ALA A 233 6.84 11.86 14.33
CA ALA A 233 7.59 13.10 14.21
C ALA A 233 6.71 14.19 13.58
N ARG A 234 7.13 15.44 13.67
CA ARG A 234 6.56 16.55 12.90
C ARG A 234 7.22 16.64 11.54
N LEU A 235 6.48 17.16 10.57
CA LEU A 235 6.99 17.46 9.25
C LEU A 235 7.38 18.94 9.18
N GLN A 236 8.44 19.23 8.42
CA GLN A 236 8.87 20.57 8.04
C GLN A 236 8.80 20.68 6.53
N GLU A 237 8.28 21.80 6.04
CA GLU A 237 8.43 22.17 4.63
C GLU A 237 9.88 22.60 4.38
N SER A 238 10.36 22.42 3.15
CA SER A 238 11.66 22.99 2.79
C SER A 238 11.54 24.51 2.82
N VAL A 239 12.44 25.16 3.56
CA VAL A 239 12.70 26.60 3.43
C VAL A 239 13.41 26.87 2.12
#